data_AF-A0A5S3XRY9-F1
#
_entry.id   AF-A0A5S3XRY9-F1
#
_cell.length_a   1.000
_cell.length_b   1.000
_cell.length_c   1.000
_cell.angle_alpha   90.00
_cell.angle_beta   90.00
_cell.angle_gamma   90.00
#
_symmetry.space_group_name_H-M   'P 1'
#
loop_
_entity.id
_entity.type
_entity.pdbx_description
1 polymer ?
#
loop_
_entity_poly.entity_id
_entity_poly.type
_entity_poly.pdbx_seq_one_letter_code
_entity_poly.pdbx_strand_id
1 'polypeptide(L)'
;MRRDNLLVLLDLEETFTEQHCQLLLNRLELVLNDYDFVLYSDYYKGSLCLIQQMVQVAKKAGKTFLIDPKSSDLSLYRGAHYITPNLN
;
A
#
# COMPACT_ATOMS: atom_id res chain seq x y z
N MET A 1 34.65 -14.77 28.13
CA MET A 1 34.45 -14.48 26.69
C MET A 1 32.98 -14.12 26.50
N ARG A 2 32.66 -12.84 26.27
CA ARG A 2 31.28 -12.36 26.10
C ARG A 2 30.95 -12.49 24.61
N ARG A 3 29.86 -13.19 24.27
CA ARG A 3 29.32 -13.19 22.90
C ARG A 3 28.47 -11.94 22.78
N ASP A 4 29.00 -10.95 22.09
CA ASP A 4 28.21 -9.80 21.65
C ASP A 4 27.38 -10.27 20.43
N ASN A 5 26.07 -10.40 20.63
CA ASN A 5 25.14 -10.73 19.54
C ASN A 5 24.99 -9.47 18.67
N LEU A 6 25.91 -9.29 17.71
CA LEU A 6 25.80 -8.23 16.72
C LEU A 6 24.77 -8.66 15.65
N LEU A 7 23.54 -8.20 15.82
CA LEU A 7 22.52 -8.24 14.77
C LEU A 7 22.85 -7.12 13.77
N VAL A 8 23.56 -7.45 12.69
CA VAL A 8 23.76 -6.54 11.57
C VAL A 8 22.59 -6.73 10.62
N LEU A 9 21.69 -5.74 10.55
CA LEU A 9 20.69 -5.68 9.49
C LEU A 9 21.39 -5.15 8.23
N LEU A 10 21.84 -6.06 7.36
CA LEU A 10 22.48 -5.77 6.08
C LEU A 10 21.45 -5.55 4.96
N ASP A 11 20.37 -4.83 5.26
CA ASP A 11 19.33 -4.58 4.28
C ASP A 11 19.02 -3.08 4.21
N LEU A 12 19.56 -2.44 3.18
CA LEU A 12 19.10 -1.13 2.72
C LEU A 12 17.78 -1.40 2.02
N GLU A 13 16.68 -1.26 2.75
CA GLU A 13 15.36 -1.49 2.17
C GLU A 13 15.15 -0.56 0.96
N GLU A 14 15.08 -1.13 -0.24
CA GLU A 14 14.77 -0.37 -1.44
C GLU A 14 13.37 0.23 -1.33
N THR A 15 13.29 1.55 -1.36
CA THR A 15 12.02 2.28 -1.38
C THR A 15 11.44 2.26 -2.78
N PHE A 16 10.13 2.08 -2.88
CA PHE A 16 9.45 2.22 -4.16
C PHE A 16 9.52 3.66 -4.66
N THR A 17 10.02 3.84 -5.88
CA THR A 17 9.98 5.12 -6.58
C THR A 17 8.60 5.37 -7.18
N GLU A 18 8.33 6.62 -7.59
CA GLU A 18 7.09 6.99 -8.28
C GLU A 18 6.83 6.17 -9.55
N GLN A 19 7.89 5.81 -10.28
CA GLN A 19 7.79 4.94 -11.45
C GLN A 19 7.23 3.56 -11.10
N HIS A 20 7.62 3.00 -9.95
CA HIS A 20 7.08 1.72 -9.49
C HIS A 20 5.60 1.85 -9.12
N CYS A 21 5.19 2.95 -8.49
CA CYS A 21 3.77 3.21 -8.21
C CYS A 21 2.95 3.31 -9.50
N GLN A 22 3.49 3.95 -10.55
CA GLN A 22 2.81 4.04 -11.84
C GLN A 22 2.66 2.67 -12.51
N LEU A 23 3.68 1.81 -12.42
CA LEU A 23 3.60 0.43 -12.91
C LEU A 23 2.51 -0.37 -12.17
N LEU A 24 2.41 -0.21 -10.85
CA LEU A 24 1.36 -0.82 -10.05
C LEU A 24 -0.04 -0.32 -10.44
N LEU A 25 -0.20 1.00 -10.64
CA LEU A 25 -1.46 1.59 -11.07
C LEU A 25 -1.89 1.06 -12.45
N ASN A 26 -0.98 1.05 -13.42
CA ASN A 26 -1.26 0.53 -14.76
C ASN A 26 -1.63 -0.96 -14.69
N ARG A 27 -0.94 -1.74 -13.86
CA ARG A 27 -1.25 -3.16 -13.69
C ARG A 27 -2.62 -3.35 -13.03
N LEU A 28 -2.95 -2.55 -12.02
CA LEU A 28 -4.25 -2.56 -11.36
C LEU A 28 -5.36 -2.37 -12.39
N GLU A 29 -5.29 -1.32 -13.22
CA GLU A 29 -6.30 -1.04 -14.26
C GLU A 29 -6.54 -2.23 -15.20
N LEU A 30 -5.49 -2.97 -15.56
CA LEU A 30 -5.58 -4.11 -16.46
C LEU A 30 -6.24 -5.34 -15.84
N VAL A 31 -5.99 -5.60 -14.56
CA VAL A 31 -6.41 -6.86 -13.92
C VAL A 31 -7.65 -6.71 -13.05
N LEU A 32 -8.05 -5.48 -12.74
CA LEU A 32 -9.08 -5.19 -11.73
C LEU A 32 -10.42 -5.90 -11.97
N ASN A 33 -10.81 -6.07 -13.24
CA ASN A 33 -12.08 -6.71 -13.58
C ASN A 33 -12.13 -8.19 -13.18
N ASP A 34 -10.98 -8.84 -13.10
CA ASP A 34 -10.83 -10.27 -12.79
C ASP A 34 -10.92 -10.57 -11.28
N TYR A 35 -10.99 -9.54 -10.43
CA TYR A 35 -11.04 -9.69 -8.98
C TYR A 35 -12.28 -9.04 -8.38
N ASP A 36 -12.80 -9.60 -7.29
CA ASP A 36 -13.97 -9.07 -6.59
C ASP A 36 -13.63 -7.96 -5.59
N PHE A 37 -12.43 -8.03 -5.00
CA PHE A 37 -11.97 -7.13 -3.95
C PHE A 37 -10.52 -6.69 -4.15
N VAL A 38 -10.18 -5.49 -3.67
CA VAL A 38 -8.81 -4.95 -3.66
C VAL A 38 -8.36 -4.66 -2.23
N LEU A 39 -7.17 -5.12 -1.86
CA LEU A 39 -6.52 -4.80 -0.58
C LEU A 39 -5.30 -3.93 -0.82
N TYR A 40 -5.29 -2.72 -0.23
CA TYR A 40 -4.13 -1.85 -0.19
C TYR A 40 -3.45 -2.00 1.18
N SER A 41 -2.35 -2.74 1.23
CA SER A 41 -1.54 -2.87 2.44
C SER A 41 -0.39 -1.87 2.43
N ASP A 42 -0.44 -0.89 3.33
CA ASP A 42 0.62 0.10 3.47
C ASP A 42 1.69 -0.41 4.46
N TYR A 43 2.91 -0.58 3.99
CA TYR A 43 4.06 -1.01 4.79
C TYR A 43 5.14 0.07 4.90
N TYR A 44 4.83 1.36 4.66
CA TYR A 44 5.80 2.47 4.67
C TYR A 44 6.97 2.35 3.67
N LYS A 45 6.86 1.47 2.66
CA LYS A 45 7.91 1.28 1.64
C LYS A 45 7.78 2.23 0.44
N GLY A 46 6.70 3.01 0.37
CA GLY A 46 6.43 3.96 -0.72
C GLY A 46 5.61 3.40 -1.89
N SER A 47 5.24 2.11 -1.89
CA SER A 47 4.50 1.47 -3.00
C SER A 47 3.12 2.08 -3.26
N LEU A 48 2.53 2.71 -2.25
CA LEU A 48 1.21 3.35 -2.31
C LEU A 48 1.29 4.87 -2.54
N CYS A 49 2.37 5.38 -3.13
CA CYS A 49 2.53 6.81 -3.38
C CYS A 49 1.43 7.42 -4.27
N LEU A 50 0.77 6.60 -5.11
CA LEU A 50 -0.38 6.98 -5.94
C LEU A 50 -1.72 6.41 -5.43
N ILE A 51 -1.84 6.13 -4.13
CA ILE A 51 -3.04 5.48 -3.53
C ILE A 51 -4.35 6.19 -3.89
N GLN A 52 -4.36 7.52 -3.94
CA GLN A 52 -5.54 8.30 -4.31
C GLN A 52 -6.03 7.94 -5.71
N GLN A 53 -5.13 7.80 -6.68
CA GLN A 53 -5.47 7.40 -8.05
C GLN A 53 -5.95 5.95 -8.09
N MET A 54 -5.25 5.05 -7.39
CA MET A 54 -5.63 3.64 -7.31
C MET A 54 -7.04 3.46 -6.72
N VAL A 55 -7.36 4.19 -5.66
CA VAL A 55 -8.70 4.22 -5.04
C VAL A 55 -9.76 4.71 -6.04
N GLN A 56 -9.47 5.75 -6.83
CA GLN A 56 -10.41 6.20 -7.87
C GLN A 56 -10.63 5.14 -8.95
N VAL A 57 -9.60 4.41 -9.35
CA VAL A 57 -9.72 3.31 -10.32
C VAL A 57 -10.60 2.19 -9.76
N ALA A 58 -10.33 1.73 -8.54
CA ALA A 58 -11.15 0.72 -7.85
C ALA A 58 -12.61 1.15 -7.73
N LYS A 59 -12.84 2.40 -7.32
CA LYS A 59 -14.17 2.98 -7.17
C LYS A 59 -14.92 3.09 -8.51
N LYS A 60 -14.26 3.54 -9.57
CA LYS A 60 -14.86 3.65 -10.92
C LYS A 60 -15.25 2.28 -11.48
N ALA A 61 -14.49 1.24 -11.18
CA ALA A 61 -14.81 -0.13 -11.57
C ALA A 61 -15.90 -0.79 -10.67
N GLY A 62 -16.42 -0.06 -9.67
CA GLY A 62 -17.42 -0.59 -8.73
C GLY A 62 -16.89 -1.70 -7.83
N LYS A 63 -15.57 -1.81 -7.66
CA LYS A 63 -14.95 -2.84 -6.82
C LYS A 63 -14.95 -2.42 -5.37
N THR A 64 -15.15 -3.40 -4.48
CA THR A 64 -14.98 -3.17 -3.05
C THR A 64 -13.50 -3.18 -2.72
N PHE A 65 -13.06 -2.30 -1.83
CA PHE A 65 -11.64 -2.21 -1.48
C PHE A 65 -11.41 -1.84 -0.01
N LEU A 66 -10.37 -2.42 0.56
CA LEU A 66 -9.92 -2.24 1.94
C LEU A 66 -8.54 -1.59 1.93
N ILE A 67 -8.32 -0.67 2.86
CA ILE A 67 -7.01 -0.08 3.11
C ILE A 67 -6.56 -0.47 4.51
N ASP A 68 -5.36 -1.05 4.61
CA ASP A 68 -4.67 -1.32 5.87
C ASP A 68 -3.56 -0.27 6.06
N PRO A 69 -3.86 0.86 6.72
CA PRO A 69 -2.93 1.96 6.86
C PRO A 69 -1.87 1.66 7.93
N LYS A 70 -0.63 1.96 7.59
CA LYS A 70 0.43 2.17 8.56
C LYS A 70 0.66 3.66 8.87
N SER A 71 0.23 4.56 7.98
CA SER A 71 0.25 6.02 8.18
C SER A 71 -0.65 6.44 9.36
N SER A 72 -0.14 7.34 10.21
CA SER A 72 -0.95 8.02 11.23
C SER A 72 -1.91 9.04 10.64
N ASP A 73 -1.59 9.58 9.45
CA ASP A 73 -2.48 10.48 8.72
C ASP A 73 -3.44 9.68 7.84
N LEU A 74 -4.64 9.45 8.35
CA LEU A 74 -5.70 8.72 7.64
C LEU A 74 -6.37 9.54 6.54
N SER A 75 -6.10 10.86 6.43
CA SER A 75 -6.68 11.70 5.39
C SER A 75 -6.26 11.25 3.98
N LEU A 76 -5.10 10.58 3.88
CA LEU A 76 -4.57 9.97 2.67
C LEU A 76 -5.43 8.83 2.10
N TYR A 77 -6.40 8.32 2.86
CA TYR A 77 -7.24 7.17 2.50
C TYR A 77 -8.71 7.55 2.33
N ARG A 78 -9.00 8.85 2.19
CA ARG A 78 -10.37 9.36 2.07
C ARG A 78 -11.11 8.69 0.90
N GLY A 79 -12.29 8.16 1.18
CA GLY A 79 -13.13 7.48 0.19
C GLY A 79 -13.01 5.96 0.18
N ALA A 80 -12.24 5.37 1.11
CA ALA A 80 -12.20 3.92 1.31
C ALA A 80 -13.53 3.35 1.80
N HIS A 81 -13.88 2.15 1.33
CA HIS A 81 -15.05 1.42 1.84
C HIS A 81 -14.80 0.93 3.27
N TYR A 82 -13.59 0.44 3.52
CA TYR A 82 -13.15 -0.04 4.82
C TYR A 82 -11.72 0.42 5.09
N ILE A 83 -11.43 0.75 6.34
CA ILE A 83 -10.09 1.05 6.85
C ILE A 83 -9.89 0.21 8.10
N THR A 84 -8.76 -0.49 8.21
CA THR A 84 -8.36 -1.21 9.44
C THR A 84 -7.30 -0.41 10.18
N PRO A 85 -7.65 0.63 10.95
CA PRO A 85 -6.65 1.36 11.71
C PRO A 85 -6.02 0.43 12.76
N ASN A 86 -4.70 0.35 12.77
CA ASN A 86 -3.98 -0.24 13.89
C ASN A 86 -4.15 0.71 15.11
N LEU A 87 -4.83 0.24 16.16
CA LEU A 87 -4.94 0.93 17.45
C LEU A 87 -3.64 0.72 18.23
N ASN A 88 -2.60 1.49 17.90
CA ASN A 88 -1.44 1.64 18.77
C ASN A 88 -1.62 2.83 19.72
#